data_AF-A0A0F9KLS1-F1
#
_entry.id   AF-A0A0F9KLS1-F1
#
_cell.length_a   1.000
_cell.length_b   1.000
_cell.length_c   1.000
_cell.angle_alpha   90.00
_cell.angle_beta   90.00
_cell.angle_gamma   90.00
#
_symmetry.space_group_name_H-M   'P 1'
#
loop_
_entity.id
_entity.type
_entity.pdbx_description
1 polymer ?
#
loop_
_entity_poly.entity_id
_entity_poly.type
_entity_poly.pdbx_seq_one_letter_code
_entity_poly.pdbx_strand_id
1 'polypeptide(L)' 'MHFFHDHFGGMHFVWWILWFILLIWIFFVPYDIPYQKSKMEDPLAILKKRFAKGNITKEEYEEMKKILESNN' A
#
# COMPACT_ATOMS: atom_id res chain seq x y z
N MET A 1 25.07 -17.19 47.28
CA MET A 1 24.49 -18.26 46.42
C MET A 1 23.00 -18.33 46.70
N HIS A 2 22.17 -17.57 45.99
CA HIS A 2 20.71 -17.81 45.97
C HIS A 2 20.20 -17.34 44.60
N PHE A 3 20.44 -18.18 43.60
CA PHE A 3 19.82 -18.11 42.29
C PHE A 3 18.52 -18.93 42.35
N PHE A 4 17.55 -18.57 41.52
CA PHE A 4 16.29 -19.29 41.29
C PHE A 4 15.20 -19.07 42.36
N HIS A 5 14.45 -17.98 42.20
CA HIS A 5 13.01 -17.94 42.46
C HIS A 5 12.42 -16.79 41.65
N ASP A 6 12.01 -17.04 40.41
CA ASP A 6 10.88 -16.33 39.76
C ASP A 6 10.60 -16.92 38.37
N HIS A 7 10.11 -18.16 38.34
CA HIS A 7 9.61 -18.80 37.11
C HIS A 7 8.20 -18.36 36.71
N PHE A 8 7.56 -17.44 37.46
CA PHE A 8 6.22 -16.92 37.14
C PHE A 8 6.24 -15.61 36.34
N GLY A 9 7.33 -14.83 36.38
CA GLY A 9 7.47 -13.62 35.57
C GLY A 9 7.86 -13.91 34.11
N GLY A 10 8.74 -14.87 33.87
CA GLY A 10 9.32 -15.12 32.54
C GLY A 10 8.30 -15.53 31.47
N MET A 11 7.31 -16.35 31.82
CA MET A 11 6.32 -16.84 30.84
C MET A 11 5.42 -15.71 30.30
N HIS A 12 5.07 -14.72 31.12
CA HIS A 12 4.23 -13.61 30.71
C HIS A 12 5.02 -12.60 29.85
N PHE A 13 6.29 -12.38 30.17
CA PHE A 13 7.17 -11.50 29.37
C PHE A 13 7.41 -12.06 27.97
N VAL A 14 7.58 -13.38 27.82
CA VAL A 14 7.72 -14.03 26.51
C VAL A 14 6.48 -13.80 25.65
N TRP A 15 5.28 -13.85 26.24
CA TRP A 15 4.03 -13.57 25.54
C TRP A 15 3.96 -12.12 25.03
N TRP A 16 4.36 -11.15 25.86
CA TRP A 16 4.43 -9.74 25.47
C TRP A 16 5.45 -9.48 24.35
N ILE A 17 6.62 -10.13 24.43
CA ILE A 17 7.67 -10.02 23.41
C ILE A 17 7.17 -10.52 22.05
N LEU A 18 6.40 -11.61 22.02
CA LEU A 18 5.78 -12.13 20.80
C LEU A 18 4.81 -11.11 20.16
N TRP A 19 4.00 -10.42 20.97
CA TRP A 19 3.12 -9.34 20.50
C TRP A 19 3.89 -8.14 19.95
N PHE A 20 4.99 -7.74 20.60
CA PHE A 20 5.84 -6.66 20.08
C PHE A 20 6.48 -7.02 18.74
N ILE A 21 6.94 -8.26 18.59
CA ILE A 21 7.50 -8.76 17.32
C ILE A 21 6.44 -8.71 16.21
N LEU A 22 5.20 -9.14 16.49
CA LEU A 22 4.10 -9.05 15.51
C LEU A 22 3.76 -7.61 15.13
N LEU A 23 3.73 -6.69 16.10
CA LEU A 23 3.49 -5.27 15.81
C LEU A 23 4.58 -4.68 14.91
N ILE A 24 5.85 -4.96 15.21
CA ILE A 24 6.97 -4.50 14.39
C ILE A 24 6.88 -5.12 12.99
N TRP A 25 6.56 -6.43 12.90
CA TRP A 25 6.35 -7.11 11.63
C TRP A 25 5.30 -6.42 10.77
N ILE A 26 4.15 -6.02 11.35
CA ILE A 26 3.07 -5.32 10.62
C ILE A 26 3.56 -4.01 10.00
N PHE A 27 4.43 -3.26 10.69
CA PHE A 27 5.01 -2.02 10.15
C PHE A 27 6.10 -2.24 9.10
N PHE A 28 6.87 -3.33 9.23
CA PHE A 28 7.96 -3.65 8.31
C PHE A 28 7.52 -4.45 7.08
N VAL A 29 6.34 -5.07 7.11
CA VAL A 29 5.73 -5.59 5.88
C VAL A 29 5.44 -4.37 5.01
N PRO A 30 6.10 -4.23 3.85
CA PRO A 30 5.65 -3.29 2.84
C PRO A 30 4.32 -3.85 2.36
N TYR A 31 3.24 -3.50 3.06
CA TYR A 31 1.93 -3.53 2.47
C TYR A 31 2.05 -2.53 1.33
N ASP A 32 2.29 -3.06 0.14
CA ASP A 32 2.04 -2.42 -1.13
C ASP A 32 0.53 -2.18 -1.12
N ILE A 33 0.09 -1.16 -0.38
CA ILE A 33 -1.31 -0.75 -0.29
C ILE A 33 -1.64 -0.35 -1.73
N PRO A 34 -2.34 -1.19 -2.51
CA PRO A 34 -2.74 -0.81 -3.86
C PRO A 34 -3.91 0.20 -3.78
N TYR A 35 -4.29 0.57 -2.56
CA TYR A 35 -5.52 1.24 -2.17
C TYR A 35 -5.38 2.78 -2.12
N GLN A 36 -4.36 3.35 -2.76
CA GLN A 36 -4.30 4.80 -2.97
C GLN A 36 -4.15 5.21 -4.45
N LYS A 37 -4.76 4.44 -5.36
CA LYS A 37 -5.12 4.96 -6.69
C LYS A 37 -6.62 4.87 -6.99
N SER A 38 -7.46 4.93 -5.96
CA SER A 38 -8.91 4.72 -6.11
C SER A 38 -9.81 5.84 -5.57
N LYS A 39 -9.36 7.10 -5.52
CA LYS A 39 -10.29 8.19 -5.10
C LYS A 39 -10.42 9.40 -6.00
N MET A 40 -9.69 9.45 -7.10
CA MET A 40 -10.10 10.23 -8.26
C MET A 40 -9.71 9.38 -9.45
N GLU A 41 -10.68 8.87 -10.17
CA GLU A 41 -10.44 8.32 -11.49
C GLU A 41 -10.03 9.52 -12.35
N ASP A 42 -8.73 9.84 -12.29
CA ASP A 42 -8.14 10.86 -13.13
C ASP A 42 -8.55 10.52 -14.57
N PRO A 43 -9.26 11.41 -15.27
CA PRO A 43 -9.67 11.19 -16.65
C PRO A 43 -8.50 10.69 -17.52
N LEU A 44 -7.26 11.08 -17.18
CA LEU A 44 -6.03 10.60 -17.81
C LEU A 44 -5.74 9.12 -17.57
N ALA A 45 -6.08 8.58 -16.38
CA ALA A 45 -5.92 7.15 -16.06
C ALA A 45 -6.91 6.29 -16.86
N ILE A 46 -8.16 6.74 -17.03
CA ILE A 46 -9.15 6.09 -17.89
C ILE A 46 -8.68 6.11 -19.35
N LEU A 47 -8.20 7.26 -19.82
CA LEU A 47 -7.68 7.44 -21.17
C LEU A 47 -6.49 6.51 -21.44
N LYS A 48 -5.52 6.44 -20.52
CA LYS A 48 -4.36 5.55 -20.59
C LYS A 48 -4.75 4.07 -20.63
N LYS A 49 -5.77 3.67 -19.88
CA LYS A 49 -6.30 2.30 -19.89
C LYS A 49 -6.93 1.94 -21.24
N ARG A 50 -7.60 2.89 -21.90
CA ARG A 50 -8.19 2.69 -23.24
C ARG A 50 -7.11 2.60 -24.33
N PHE A 51 -6.07 3.43 -24.23
CA PHE A 51 -4.90 3.37 -25.12
C PHE A 51 -4.16 2.04 -24.98
N ALA A 52 -3.90 1.58 -23.75
CA ALA A 52 -3.25 0.29 -23.49
C ALA A 52 -4.06 -0.91 -23.99
N LYS A 53 -5.40 -0.78 -24.10
CA LYS A 53 -6.27 -1.79 -24.71
C LYS A 53 -6.25 -1.77 -26.24
N GLY A 54 -5.65 -0.76 -26.87
CA GLY A 54 -5.68 -0.57 -28.32
C GLY A 54 -7.01 -0.07 -28.86
N ASN A 55 -7.91 0.41 -27.99
CA ASN A 55 -9.23 0.91 -28.39
C ASN A 55 -9.18 2.34 -28.95
N ILE A 56 -8.07 3.05 -28.76
CA ILE A 56 -7.83 4.40 -29.28
C ILE A 56 -6.44 4.47 -29.87
N THR A 57 -6.29 5.29 -30.91
CA THR A 57 -5.01 5.54 -31.56
C THR A 57 -4.16 6.52 -30.75
N LYS A 58 -2.88 6.65 -31.12
CA LYS A 58 -1.95 7.60 -30.47
C LYS A 58 -2.43 9.05 -30.63
N GLU A 59 -3.00 9.37 -31.79
CA GLU A 59 -3.48 10.71 -32.13
C GLU A 59 -4.66 11.11 -31.22
N GLU A 60 -5.68 10.25 -31.13
CA GLU A 60 -6.83 10.44 -30.25
C GLU A 60 -6.42 10.53 -28.77
N TYR A 61 -5.43 9.74 -28.36
CA TYR A 61 -4.87 9.80 -27.01
C TYR A 61 -4.24 11.17 -26.71
N GLU A 62 -3.43 11.72 -27.63
CA GLU A 62 -2.78 13.01 -27.42
C GLU A 62 -3.77 14.19 -27.42
N GLU A 63 -4.80 14.15 -28.27
CA GLU A 63 -5.86 15.17 -28.26
C GLU A 63 -6.64 15.16 -26.94
N MET A 64 -7.12 13.99 -26.52
CA MET A 64 -7.87 13.86 -25.26
C MET A 64 -7.00 14.22 -24.05
N LYS A 65 -5.72 13.86 -24.07
CA LYS A 65 -4.78 14.24 -23.00
C LYS A 65 -4.67 15.76 -22.88
N LYS A 66 -4.48 16.48 -24.00
CA LYS A 66 -4.37 17.95 -24.01
C LYS A 66 -5.65 18.63 -23.51
N ILE A 67 -6.83 18.12 -23.91
CA ILE A 67 -8.12 18.66 -23.48
C ILE A 67 -8.32 18.46 -21.96
N LEU A 68 -7.90 17.32 -21.42
CA LEU A 68 -8.01 17.03 -19.99
C LEU A 68 -7.01 17.84 -19.16
N GLU A 69 -5.81 18.10 -19.66
CA GLU A 69 -4.81 18.96 -19.02
C GLU A 69 -5.18 20.46 -19.08
N SER A 70 -5.93 20.91 -20.08
CA SER A 70 -6.34 22.32 -20.20
C SER A 70 -7.57 22.71 -19.37
N ASN A 71 -8.35 21.73 -18.89
CA ASN A 71 -9.61 21.95 -18.15
C ASN A 71 -9.48 21.75 -16.63
N ASN A 72 -8.25 21.67 -16.10
CA ASN A 72 -7.94 21.49 -14.68
C ASN A 72 -7.05 22.65 -14.19
#